data_AF-A0A9W8DLE9-F1
#
_entry.id   AF-A0A9W8DLE9-F1
#
_cell.length_a   1.000
_cell.length_b   1.000
_cell.length_c   1.000
_cell.angle_alpha   90.00
_cell.angle_beta   90.00
_cell.angle_gamma   90.00
#
_symmetry.space_group_name_H-M   'P 1'
#
loop_
_entity.id
_entity.type
_entity.pdbx_description
1 polymer ?
#
loop_
_entity_poly.entity_id
_entity_poly.type
_entity_poly.pdbx_seq_one_letter_code
_entity_poly.pdbx_strand_id
1 'polypeptide(L)'
;ILHNMQYTELKTICSSKGIGEPPFFLGTSVLFALRDAIKAARADPALATSAGLRPVDPANPLALTGETGDNDRLVAMARANPVILNAPATAESLRMACQDVIAQSCTIPSSLKAGKQPWAIRV
;
A
#
# COMPACT_ATOMS: atom_id res chain seq x y z
N ILE A 1 -38.85 -0.23 -38.28
CA ILE A 1 -37.66 0.28 -39.02
C ILE A 1 -36.55 -0.78 -39.11
N LEU A 2 -36.61 -1.89 -38.35
CA LEU A 2 -35.71 -3.04 -38.58
C LEU A 2 -36.48 -4.36 -38.44
N HIS A 3 -37.04 -4.87 -39.54
CA HIS A 3 -37.60 -6.22 -39.63
C HIS A 3 -36.94 -6.95 -40.82
N ASN A 4 -36.64 -8.24 -40.66
CA ASN A 4 -36.12 -9.16 -41.70
C ASN A 4 -34.70 -8.92 -42.27
N MET A 5 -33.74 -8.45 -41.47
CA MET A 5 -32.33 -8.41 -41.87
C MET A 5 -31.47 -9.29 -40.95
N GLN A 6 -30.76 -10.27 -41.50
CA GLN A 6 -29.75 -11.04 -40.77
C GLN A 6 -28.45 -10.23 -40.73
N TYR A 7 -28.08 -9.74 -39.55
CA TYR A 7 -26.80 -9.05 -39.35
C TYR A 7 -25.80 -10.00 -38.70
N THR A 8 -24.87 -10.52 -39.49
CA THR A 8 -23.79 -11.42 -39.04
C THR A 8 -22.73 -10.72 -38.17
N GLU A 9 -22.62 -9.38 -38.24
CA GLU A 9 -21.53 -8.60 -37.62
C GLU A 9 -21.99 -7.60 -36.54
N LEU A 10 -23.26 -7.66 -36.08
CA LEU A 10 -23.74 -6.72 -35.06
C LEU A 10 -23.26 -7.12 -33.66
N LYS A 11 -22.18 -6.47 -33.17
CA LYS A 11 -21.60 -6.73 -31.84
C LYS A 11 -22.43 -6.16 -30.69
N THR A 12 -23.00 -4.96 -30.83
CA THR A 12 -23.81 -4.31 -29.79
C THR A 12 -24.96 -3.48 -30.39
N ILE A 13 -26.01 -3.26 -29.60
CA ILE A 13 -27.14 -2.42 -30.00
C ILE A 13 -26.70 -0.97 -29.98
N CYS A 14 -26.87 -0.25 -31.11
CA CYS A 14 -26.56 1.17 -31.24
C CYS A 14 -25.15 1.58 -30.77
N SER A 15 -24.13 0.75 -31.03
CA SER A 15 -22.73 1.01 -30.59
C SER A 15 -22.56 1.16 -29.06
N SER A 16 -23.49 0.61 -28.27
CA SER A 16 -23.39 0.56 -26.80
C SER A 16 -22.22 -0.33 -26.33
N LYS A 17 -21.86 -0.21 -25.05
CA LYS A 17 -20.85 -1.05 -24.38
C LYS A 17 -21.36 -1.45 -23.01
N GLY A 18 -21.24 -2.73 -22.65
CA GLY A 18 -21.57 -3.22 -21.31
C GLY A 18 -20.49 -2.82 -20.32
N ILE A 19 -20.77 -1.81 -19.49
CA ILE A 19 -19.81 -1.25 -18.51
C ILE A 19 -20.16 -1.59 -17.05
N GLY A 20 -20.88 -2.69 -16.80
CA GLY A 20 -21.29 -3.05 -15.44
C GLY A 20 -20.11 -3.32 -14.50
N GLU A 21 -19.26 -4.28 -14.87
CA GLU A 21 -18.09 -4.70 -14.10
C GLU A 21 -16.80 -3.93 -14.38
N PRO A 22 -16.49 -3.48 -15.63
CA PRO A 22 -15.23 -2.78 -15.92
C PRO A 22 -14.86 -1.62 -14.98
N PRO A 23 -15.78 -0.74 -14.52
CA PRO A 23 -15.42 0.34 -13.61
C PRO A 23 -15.16 -0.12 -12.18
N PHE A 24 -15.52 -1.35 -11.78
CA PHE A 24 -15.27 -1.87 -10.44
C PHE A 24 -13.77 -1.83 -10.07
N PHE A 25 -12.91 -2.15 -11.03
CA PHE A 25 -11.46 -2.12 -10.83
C PHE A 25 -10.89 -0.70 -10.70
N LEU A 26 -11.59 0.34 -11.18
CA LEU A 26 -11.12 1.73 -11.01
C LEU A 26 -11.02 2.13 -9.53
N GLY A 27 -11.76 1.46 -8.63
CA GLY A 27 -11.65 1.66 -7.19
C GLY A 27 -10.26 1.33 -6.61
N THR A 28 -9.46 0.47 -7.27
CA THR A 28 -8.09 0.17 -6.81
C THR A 28 -7.16 1.37 -6.92
N SER A 29 -7.51 2.40 -7.70
CA SER A 29 -6.77 3.67 -7.74
C SER A 29 -6.60 4.27 -6.34
N VAL A 30 -7.63 4.20 -5.49
CA VAL A 30 -7.60 4.68 -4.11
C VAL A 30 -6.65 3.84 -3.26
N LEU A 31 -6.62 2.51 -3.44
CA LEU A 31 -5.69 1.63 -2.74
C LEU A 31 -4.24 1.98 -3.06
N PHE A 32 -3.93 2.28 -4.33
CA PHE A 32 -2.59 2.69 -4.74
C PHE A 32 -2.22 4.09 -4.25
N ALA A 33 -3.17 5.04 -4.25
CA ALA A 33 -2.96 6.36 -3.66
C ALA A 33 -2.64 6.28 -2.16
N LEU A 34 -3.36 5.42 -1.41
CA LEU A 34 -3.07 5.16 0.00
C LEU A 34 -1.68 4.54 0.20
N ARG A 35 -1.28 3.59 -0.67
CA ARG A 35 0.06 3.00 -0.62
C ARG A 35 1.15 4.05 -0.81
N ASP A 36 0.92 5.00 -1.71
CA ASP A 36 1.87 6.09 -1.96
C ASP A 36 1.96 7.07 -0.78
N ALA A 37 0.81 7.43 -0.19
CA ALA A 37 0.75 8.24 1.02
C ALA A 37 1.53 7.61 2.20
N ILE A 38 1.44 6.28 2.39
CA ILE A 38 2.21 5.57 3.42
C ILE A 38 3.71 5.62 3.12
N LYS A 39 4.12 5.47 1.85
CA LYS A 39 5.54 5.57 1.48
C LYS A 39 6.09 6.95 1.82
N ALA A 40 5.35 8.01 1.49
CA ALA A 40 5.73 9.37 1.82
C ALA A 40 5.82 9.58 3.34
N ALA A 41 4.83 9.10 4.10
CA ALA A 41 4.84 9.20 5.56
C ALA A 41 6.03 8.46 6.21
N ARG A 42 6.47 7.34 5.64
CA ARG A 42 7.67 6.61 6.10
C ARG A 42 8.99 7.26 5.69
N ALA A 43 8.98 8.09 4.64
CA ALA A 43 10.16 8.80 4.17
C ALA A 43 10.42 10.10 4.94
N ASP A 44 9.44 10.60 5.70
CA ASP A 44 9.56 11.87 6.43
C ASP A 44 10.55 11.77 7.62
N PRO A 45 11.70 12.47 7.57
CA PRO A 45 12.71 12.44 8.62
C PRO A 45 12.32 13.19 9.91
N ALA A 46 11.29 14.05 9.86
CA ALA A 46 10.78 14.74 11.06
C ALA A 46 10.15 13.75 12.05
N LEU A 47 9.56 12.67 11.54
CA LEU A 47 9.03 11.56 12.34
C LEU A 47 10.15 10.68 12.91
N ALA A 48 11.26 10.52 12.19
CA ALA A 48 12.42 9.76 12.65
C ALA A 48 13.17 10.46 13.80
N THR A 49 13.28 11.79 13.74
CA THR A 49 14.09 12.58 14.69
C THR A 49 13.36 12.88 16.00
N SER A 50 12.05 13.20 15.95
CA SER A 50 11.24 13.56 17.12
C SER A 50 10.96 12.40 18.09
N ALA A 51 11.28 11.17 17.67
CA ALA A 51 10.89 9.94 18.31
C ALA A 51 12.01 9.29 19.15
N GLY A 52 13.22 9.86 19.18
CA GLY A 52 14.39 9.23 19.81
C GLY A 52 14.77 7.89 19.17
N LEU A 53 14.19 7.58 18.01
CA LEU A 53 14.50 6.38 17.25
C LEU A 53 15.89 6.54 16.66
N ARG A 54 16.77 5.61 17.01
CA ARG A 54 17.90 5.31 16.13
C ARG A 54 17.35 5.09 14.71
N PRO A 55 18.04 5.58 13.66
CA PRO A 55 17.81 5.06 12.32
C PRO A 55 17.76 3.54 12.44
N VAL A 56 16.71 2.90 11.93
CA VAL A 56 16.59 1.45 11.92
C VAL A 56 17.93 0.90 11.43
N ASP A 57 18.72 0.27 12.31
CA ASP A 57 19.99 -0.35 11.94
C ASP A 57 19.65 -1.37 10.85
N PRO A 58 19.98 -1.11 9.57
CA PRO A 58 19.86 -2.13 8.57
C PRO A 58 21.06 -3.03 8.84
N ALA A 59 20.88 -4.34 9.02
CA ALA A 59 22.05 -5.21 9.24
C ALA A 59 23.02 -5.27 8.02
N ASN A 60 22.86 -4.41 7.01
CA ASN A 60 23.93 -3.95 6.13
C ASN A 60 23.62 -2.59 5.43
N PRO A 61 24.25 -1.46 5.82
CA PRO A 61 24.25 -0.19 5.10
C PRO A 61 25.65 0.20 4.61
N LEU A 62 26.54 -0.74 4.25
CA LEU A 62 27.82 -0.34 3.67
C LEU A 62 27.57 0.61 2.49
N ALA A 63 28.12 1.82 2.63
CA ALA A 63 28.12 2.96 1.70
C ALA A 63 27.02 4.03 1.87
N LEU A 64 27.06 4.74 3.02
CA LEU A 64 27.03 6.20 2.97
C LEU A 64 28.25 6.66 2.15
N THR A 65 28.05 7.06 0.88
CA THR A 65 28.76 8.13 0.16
C THR A 65 28.42 8.00 -1.33
N GLY A 66 27.40 8.71 -1.76
CA GLY A 66 27.02 8.79 -3.16
C GLY A 66 26.02 9.91 -3.35
N GLU A 67 26.45 10.97 -4.02
CA GLU A 67 25.63 12.04 -4.57
C GLU A 67 24.70 11.44 -5.63
N THR A 68 23.68 10.70 -5.21
CA THR A 68 22.66 10.16 -6.10
C THR A 68 21.39 10.95 -5.87
N GLY A 69 20.88 11.54 -6.96
CA GLY A 69 19.80 12.53 -6.93
C GLY A 69 18.61 12.08 -6.09
N ASP A 70 17.89 13.05 -5.51
CA ASP A 70 16.77 12.90 -4.58
C ASP A 70 15.81 11.72 -4.90
N ASN A 71 15.57 11.50 -6.20
CA ASN A 71 14.75 10.41 -6.75
C ASN A 71 15.27 9.00 -6.42
N ASP A 72 16.59 8.78 -6.45
CA ASP A 72 17.22 7.46 -6.29
C ASP A 72 17.26 7.02 -4.82
N ARG A 73 17.29 7.97 -3.88
CA ARG A 73 17.22 7.69 -2.44
C ARG A 73 15.84 7.17 -2.03
N LEU A 74 14.77 7.78 -2.54
CA LEU A 74 13.39 7.32 -2.31
C LEU A 74 13.16 5.93 -2.90
N VAL A 75 13.72 5.65 -4.07
CA VAL A 75 13.64 4.33 -4.73
C VAL A 75 14.44 3.26 -3.95
N ALA A 76 15.62 3.61 -3.42
CA ALA A 76 16.43 2.72 -2.59
C ALA A 76 15.76 2.41 -1.23
N MET A 77 15.22 3.41 -0.53
CA MET A 77 14.43 3.22 0.70
C MET A 77 13.18 2.37 0.45
N ALA A 78 12.45 2.64 -0.64
CA ALA A 78 11.25 1.88 -1.00
C ALA A 78 11.54 0.41 -1.36
N ARG A 79 12.76 0.09 -1.82
CA ARG A 79 13.24 -1.29 -2.04
C ARG A 79 13.67 -1.98 -0.75
N ALA A 80 14.25 -1.25 0.20
CA ALA A 80 14.73 -1.80 1.47
C ALA A 80 13.59 -2.13 2.46
N ASN A 81 12.47 -1.40 2.44
CA ASN A 81 11.30 -1.68 3.27
C ASN A 81 9.99 -1.57 2.45
N PRO A 82 9.57 -2.64 1.76
CA PRO A 82 8.37 -2.60 0.94
C PRO A 82 7.11 -2.37 1.79
N VAL A 83 6.32 -1.36 1.43
CA VAL A 83 4.96 -1.19 1.97
C VAL A 83 4.07 -2.29 1.39
N ILE A 84 3.74 -3.27 2.22
CA ILE A 84 2.73 -4.31 1.96
C ILE A 84 1.40 -3.84 2.56
N LEU A 85 0.46 -3.47 1.70
CA LEU A 85 -0.90 -3.04 2.08
C LEU A 85 -1.90 -4.00 1.43
N ASN A 86 -2.50 -4.86 2.23
CA ASN A 86 -3.51 -5.80 1.77
C ASN A 86 -4.87 -5.13 1.67
N ALA A 87 -5.67 -5.52 0.68
CA ALA A 87 -7.05 -5.08 0.58
C ALA A 87 -7.96 -5.86 1.55
N PRO A 88 -9.03 -5.22 2.03
CA PRO A 88 -9.28 -3.78 2.15
C PRO A 88 -8.25 -3.07 3.03
N ALA A 89 -7.83 -1.88 2.58
CA ALA A 89 -6.99 -0.97 3.35
C ALA A 89 -7.79 -0.32 4.48
N THR A 90 -8.04 -1.10 5.54
CA THR A 90 -8.76 -0.64 6.73
C THR A 90 -7.96 0.42 7.49
N ALA A 91 -8.64 1.23 8.31
CA ALA A 91 -8.00 2.22 9.16
C ALA A 91 -6.95 1.61 10.09
N GLU A 92 -7.17 0.39 10.60
CA GLU A 92 -6.19 -0.38 11.37
C GLU A 92 -4.92 -0.63 10.55
N SER A 93 -5.06 -1.17 9.34
CA SER A 93 -3.92 -1.45 8.46
C SER A 93 -3.15 -0.18 8.08
N LEU A 94 -3.85 0.91 7.77
CA LEU A 94 -3.24 2.20 7.47
C LEU A 94 -2.47 2.75 8.69
N ARG A 95 -3.10 2.73 9.88
CA ARG A 95 -2.49 3.25 11.11
C ARG A 95 -1.24 2.47 11.51
N MET A 96 -1.29 1.14 11.43
CA MET A 96 -0.16 0.27 11.77
C MET A 96 0.95 0.29 10.70
N ALA A 97 0.61 0.63 9.45
CA ALA A 97 1.59 0.80 8.38
C ALA A 97 2.43 2.07 8.56
N CYS A 98 1.85 3.15 9.09
CA CYS A 98 2.56 4.38 9.46
C CYS A 98 3.15 4.23 10.88
N GLN A 99 4.32 3.58 10.99
CA GLN A 99 5.01 3.41 12.26
C GLN A 99 5.43 4.76 12.84
N ASP A 100 5.08 4.99 14.10
CA ASP A 100 5.47 6.14 14.91
C ASP A 100 5.74 5.70 16.36
N VAL A 101 6.08 6.65 17.24
CA VAL A 101 6.33 6.40 18.68
C VAL A 101 5.18 5.65 19.35
N ILE A 102 3.95 6.04 19.02
CA ILE A 102 2.74 5.47 19.64
C ILE A 102 2.53 4.04 19.15
N ALA A 103 2.58 3.79 17.85
CA ALA A 103 2.43 2.46 17.27
C ALA A 103 3.53 1.50 17.78
N GLN A 104 4.75 1.98 17.96
CA GLN A 104 5.85 1.19 18.51
C GLN A 104 5.66 0.88 19.99
N SER A 105 5.28 1.87 20.80
CA SER A 105 4.98 1.64 22.22
C SER A 105 3.79 0.70 22.44
N CYS A 106 2.82 0.68 21.51
CA CYS A 106 1.69 -0.25 21.54
C CYS A 106 1.99 -1.63 20.91
N THR A 107 3.20 -1.85 20.39
CA THR A 107 3.53 -3.13 19.75
C THR A 107 3.73 -4.22 20.79
N ILE A 108 2.83 -5.21 20.78
CA ILE A 108 2.90 -6.36 21.68
C ILE A 108 3.99 -7.33 21.19
N PRO A 109 4.98 -7.68 22.03
CA PRO A 109 6.04 -8.63 21.66
C PRO A 109 5.48 -10.03 21.43
N SER A 110 6.08 -10.77 20.50
CA SER A 110 5.63 -12.10 20.10
C SER A 110 5.61 -13.12 21.26
N SER A 111 6.46 -12.94 22.27
CA SER A 111 6.49 -13.77 23.48
C SER A 111 5.17 -13.73 24.26
N LEU A 112 4.53 -12.57 24.33
CA LEU A 112 3.24 -12.39 25.03
C LEU A 112 2.05 -12.89 24.20
N LYS A 113 2.24 -13.08 22.90
CA LYS A 113 1.22 -13.64 22.00
C LYS A 113 1.20 -15.18 22.01
N ALA A 114 2.27 -15.82 22.49
CA ALA A 114 2.38 -17.28 22.52
C ALA A 114 1.24 -17.92 23.33
N GLY A 115 0.54 -18.88 22.73
CA GLY A 115 -0.54 -19.63 23.38
C GLY A 115 -1.86 -18.85 23.57
N LYS A 116 -1.98 -17.62 23.05
CA LYS A 116 -3.24 -16.86 23.06
C LYS A 116 -3.97 -17.05 21.73
N GLN A 117 -5.29 -17.25 21.80
CA GLN A 117 -6.14 -17.34 20.62
C GLN A 117 -6.59 -15.92 20.22
N PRO A 118 -6.36 -15.50 18.96
CA PRO A 118 -6.84 -14.22 18.46
C PRO A 118 -8.33 -14.27 18.19
N TRP A 119 -8.99 -13.13 18.40
CA TRP A 119 -10.43 -12.99 18.15
C TRP A 119 -10.78 -13.06 16.64
N ALA A 120 -9.92 -12.49 15.80
CA ALA A 120 -10.07 -12.52 14.35
C ALA A 120 -8.69 -12.51 13.69
N ILE A 121 -8.48 -13.39 12.72
CA ILE A 121 -7.34 -13.34 11.81
C ILE A 121 -7.90 -13.27 10.39
N ARG A 122 -7.27 -12.42 9.57
CA ARG A 122 -7.49 -12.44 8.13
C ARG A 122 -6.68 -13.60 7.56
N VAL A 123 -7.38 -14.64 7.09
CA VAL A 123 -6.78 -15.83 6.45
C VAL A 123 -6.45 -15.54 5.00
#